data_AF-A0A416HL24-F1
#
_entry.id   AF-A0A416HL24-F1
#
_cell.length_a   1.000
_cell.length_b   1.000
_cell.length_c   1.000
_cell.angle_alpha   90.00
_cell.angle_beta   90.00
_cell.angle_gamma   90.00
#
_symmetry.space_group_name_H-M   'P 1'
#
loop_
_entity.id
_entity.type
_entity.pdbx_description
1 polymer ?
#
loop_
_entity_poly.entity_id
_entity_poly.type
_entity_poly.pdbx_seq_one_letter_code
_entity_poly.pdbx_strand_id
1 'polypeptide(L)'
;MLKETGYRRKDALLYAKQWALSRNPRYLDFENMGGDCTNFASQCIYAGSGVMNYTPTTGWYYNSGWDRTPSWTGVEYLYKFLVGNKSVGPYAVETEEAGAQPGDIVQLGNADGFYHSPVIVYVSPEHIFVAAHTYDAYMRPLDSYIYEKARFLHIQGVHSW
;
A
#
# COMPACT_ATOMS: atom_id res chain seq x y z
N MET A 1 25.44 -7.01 -2.25
CA MET A 1 24.91 -8.01 -1.27
C MET A 1 23.68 -7.37 -0.71
N LEU A 2 22.55 -8.08 -0.61
CA LEU A 2 21.29 -7.48 -0.17
C LEU A 2 21.46 -6.81 1.21
N LYS A 3 21.00 -5.56 1.34
CA LYS A 3 21.03 -4.77 2.58
C LYS A 3 19.65 -4.27 2.93
N GLU A 4 19.33 -4.29 4.21
CA GLU A 4 18.15 -3.61 4.73
C GLU A 4 18.45 -2.11 4.90
N THR A 5 17.62 -1.26 4.26
CA THR A 5 17.80 0.21 4.26
C THR A 5 16.71 0.97 5.01
N GLY A 6 15.75 0.24 5.59
CA GLY A 6 14.63 0.79 6.35
C GLY A 6 13.54 1.42 5.48
N TYR A 7 12.31 1.43 6.00
CA TYR A 7 11.16 2.04 5.34
C TYR A 7 10.91 3.46 5.88
N ARG A 8 10.99 4.48 5.02
CA ARG A 8 10.80 5.89 5.41
C ARG A 8 9.32 6.22 5.54
N ARG A 9 8.71 5.82 6.66
CA ARG A 9 7.28 6.03 6.95
C ARG A 9 6.82 7.47 6.75
N LYS A 10 7.65 8.44 7.16
CA LYS A 10 7.36 9.86 6.99
C LYS A 10 7.11 10.24 5.52
N ASP A 11 7.88 9.68 4.59
CA ASP A 11 7.76 10.01 3.16
C ASP A 11 6.48 9.40 2.58
N ALA A 12 6.11 8.19 2.98
CA ALA A 12 4.83 7.58 2.63
C ALA A 12 3.64 8.40 3.12
N LEU A 13 3.70 8.91 4.36
CA LEU A 13 2.65 9.76 4.94
C LEU A 13 2.55 11.14 4.26
N LEU A 14 3.69 11.76 3.95
CA LEU A 14 3.71 13.02 3.20
C LEU A 14 3.13 12.85 1.80
N TYR A 15 3.47 11.74 1.14
CA TYR A 15 2.89 11.40 -0.16
C TYR A 15 1.38 11.20 -0.07
N ALA A 16 0.91 10.40 0.91
CA ALA A 16 -0.51 10.17 1.12
C ALA A 16 -1.25 11.49 1.38
N LYS A 17 -0.72 12.38 2.22
CA LYS A 17 -1.30 13.69 2.48
C LYS A 17 -1.40 14.56 1.22
N GLN A 18 -0.39 14.51 0.35
CA GLN A 18 -0.37 15.30 -0.87
C GLN A 18 -1.37 14.79 -1.92
N TRP A 19 -1.49 13.47 -2.07
CA TRP A 19 -2.17 12.86 -3.20
C TRP A 19 -3.44 12.09 -2.85
N ALA A 20 -3.85 11.99 -1.58
CA ALA A 20 -5.11 11.31 -1.24
C ALA A 20 -6.36 11.94 -1.90
N LEU A 21 -6.31 13.24 -2.21
CA LEU A 21 -7.43 14.00 -2.78
C LEU A 21 -7.21 14.40 -4.26
N SER A 22 -6.14 13.91 -4.90
CA SER A 22 -5.80 14.25 -6.29
C SER A 22 -4.84 13.24 -6.89
N ARG A 23 -4.79 13.10 -8.22
CA ARG A 23 -3.96 12.06 -8.85
C ARG A 23 -2.58 12.62 -9.18
N ASN A 24 -1.53 11.88 -8.82
CA ASN A 24 -0.17 12.23 -9.22
C ASN A 24 0.02 11.95 -10.72
N PRO A 25 0.33 12.97 -11.56
CA PRO A 25 0.42 12.81 -13.02
C PRO A 25 1.56 11.88 -13.48
N ARG A 26 2.45 11.45 -12.58
CA ARG A 26 3.48 10.44 -12.87
C ARG A 26 2.91 9.03 -13.04
N TYR A 27 1.69 8.79 -12.58
CA TYR A 27 1.03 7.49 -12.61
C TYR A 27 -0.27 7.60 -13.40
N LEU A 28 -0.61 6.55 -14.14
CA LEU A 28 -1.91 6.43 -14.78
C LEU A 28 -3.02 6.48 -13.72
N ASP A 29 -4.07 7.22 -14.01
CA ASP A 29 -5.29 7.25 -13.22
C ASP A 29 -6.12 5.98 -13.49
N PHE A 30 -6.34 5.17 -12.45
CA PHE A 30 -7.07 3.91 -12.54
C PHE A 30 -8.51 4.02 -12.00
N GLU A 31 -8.99 5.21 -11.65
CA GLU A 31 -10.30 5.41 -10.99
C GLU A 31 -11.44 4.65 -11.70
N ASN A 32 -11.47 4.70 -13.03
CA ASN A 32 -12.50 4.07 -13.86
C ASN A 32 -12.09 2.72 -14.47
N MET A 33 -10.93 2.17 -14.08
CA MET A 33 -10.37 0.92 -14.62
C MET A 33 -10.30 -0.19 -13.56
N GLY A 34 -10.55 0.16 -12.28
CA GLY A 34 -10.30 -0.71 -11.15
C GLY A 34 -8.82 -0.75 -10.74
N GLY A 35 -8.58 -1.05 -9.47
CA GLY A 35 -7.22 -1.16 -8.91
C GLY A 35 -6.61 0.15 -8.41
N ASP A 36 -7.31 1.27 -8.51
CA ASP A 36 -6.75 2.58 -8.12
C ASP A 36 -6.43 2.69 -6.63
N CYS A 37 -7.20 2.01 -5.77
CA CYS A 37 -6.87 1.93 -4.34
C CYS A 37 -5.48 1.31 -4.11
N THR A 38 -5.16 0.22 -4.82
CA THR A 38 -3.86 -0.45 -4.73
C THR A 38 -2.77 0.34 -5.44
N ASN A 39 -3.10 1.02 -6.55
CA ASN A 39 -2.19 1.93 -7.23
C ASN A 39 -1.72 3.05 -6.29
N PHE A 40 -2.66 3.72 -5.61
CA PHE A 40 -2.34 4.75 -4.62
C PHE A 40 -1.54 4.21 -3.44
N ALA A 41 -1.92 3.05 -2.90
CA ALA A 41 -1.16 2.38 -1.85
C ALA A 41 0.28 2.10 -2.31
N SER A 42 0.46 1.56 -3.52
CA SER A 42 1.79 1.29 -4.08
C SER A 42 2.61 2.55 -4.26
N GLN A 43 2.00 3.67 -4.67
CA GLN A 43 2.70 4.95 -4.75
C GLN A 43 3.17 5.44 -3.37
N CYS A 44 2.35 5.30 -2.32
CA CYS A 44 2.72 5.66 -0.95
C CYS A 44 3.86 4.77 -0.43
N ILE A 45 3.76 3.45 -0.65
CA ILE A 45 4.83 2.50 -0.30
C ILE A 45 6.11 2.87 -1.05
N TYR A 46 6.02 3.24 -2.34
CA TYR A 46 7.20 3.60 -3.11
C TYR A 46 7.84 4.90 -2.64
N ALA A 47 7.06 5.89 -2.22
CA ALA A 47 7.60 7.10 -1.60
C ALA A 47 8.41 6.78 -0.33
N GLY A 48 7.91 5.88 0.52
CA GLY A 48 8.62 5.43 1.72
C GLY A 48 9.77 4.45 1.44
N SER A 49 9.66 3.63 0.39
CA SER A 49 10.65 2.61 0.04
C SER A 49 11.82 3.21 -0.73
N GLY A 50 11.52 3.96 -1.80
CA GLY A 50 12.49 4.42 -2.81
C GLY A 50 13.00 3.31 -3.72
N VAL A 51 12.57 2.06 -3.51
CA VAL A 51 13.04 0.89 -4.25
C VAL A 51 11.85 0.06 -4.74
N MET A 52 11.79 -0.16 -6.06
CA MET A 52 10.89 -1.12 -6.69
C MET A 52 11.58 -2.46 -6.90
N ASN A 53 10.79 -3.52 -7.04
CA ASN A 53 11.28 -4.85 -7.39
C ASN A 53 10.92 -5.15 -8.85
N TYR A 54 11.92 -5.17 -9.73
CA TYR A 54 11.75 -5.42 -11.17
C TYR A 54 11.82 -6.89 -11.57
N THR A 55 11.58 -7.83 -10.64
CA THR A 55 11.50 -9.25 -10.99
C THR A 55 10.37 -9.43 -12.00
N PRO A 56 10.64 -10.01 -13.20
CA PRO A 56 9.60 -10.18 -14.21
C PRO A 56 8.43 -10.99 -13.65
N THR A 57 7.20 -10.55 -13.94
CA THR A 57 5.94 -11.21 -13.58
C THR A 57 5.59 -11.21 -12.08
N THR A 58 6.55 -11.40 -11.18
CA THR A 58 6.31 -11.60 -9.73
C THR A 58 6.84 -10.49 -8.84
N GLY A 59 7.56 -9.50 -9.41
CA GLY A 59 8.04 -8.33 -8.69
C GLY A 59 6.92 -7.38 -8.28
N TRP A 60 7.30 -6.15 -7.97
CA TRP A 60 6.42 -5.04 -7.65
C TRP A 60 7.04 -3.77 -8.21
N TYR A 61 6.56 -3.37 -9.38
CA TYR A 61 7.07 -2.19 -10.08
C TYR A 61 6.00 -1.55 -10.96
N TYR A 62 6.26 -0.28 -11.29
CA TYR A 62 5.50 0.51 -12.24
C TYR A 62 6.44 1.37 -13.07
N ASN A 63 6.49 1.13 -14.38
CA ASN A 63 7.14 2.00 -15.35
C ASN A 63 6.10 2.82 -16.13
N SER A 64 4.94 2.23 -16.43
CA SER A 64 3.82 2.90 -17.08
C SER A 64 2.50 2.16 -16.85
N GLY A 65 1.40 2.73 -17.37
CA GLY A 65 0.10 2.08 -17.40
C GLY A 65 0.04 0.78 -18.22
N TRP A 66 1.08 0.46 -19.01
CA TRP A 66 1.16 -0.78 -19.79
C TRP A 66 2.34 -1.67 -19.39
N ASP A 67 3.27 -1.15 -18.59
CA ASP A 67 4.43 -1.85 -18.06
C ASP A 67 4.49 -1.71 -16.53
N ARG A 68 3.79 -2.64 -15.87
CA ARG A 68 3.74 -2.78 -14.42
C ARG A 68 3.38 -4.22 -14.06
N THR A 69 3.68 -4.64 -12.84
CA THR A 69 3.22 -5.95 -12.35
C THR A 69 1.79 -5.89 -11.81
N PRO A 70 1.07 -7.03 -11.79
CA PRO A 70 -0.23 -7.13 -11.13
C PRO A 70 -0.20 -6.71 -9.65
N SER A 71 0.92 -6.91 -8.96
CA SER A 71 1.13 -6.52 -7.56
C SER A 71 1.11 -5.01 -7.33
N TRP A 72 1.32 -4.18 -8.36
CA TRP A 72 1.24 -2.72 -8.21
C TRP A 72 -0.22 -2.23 -8.11
N THR A 73 -1.16 -2.89 -8.79
CA THR A 73 -2.56 -2.45 -8.88
C THR A 73 -3.60 -3.45 -8.36
N GLY A 74 -3.21 -4.66 -7.96
CA GLY A 74 -4.10 -5.71 -7.49
C GLY A 74 -3.93 -6.04 -6.01
N VAL A 75 -5.01 -5.97 -5.24
CA VAL A 75 -5.06 -6.14 -3.77
C VAL A 75 -4.36 -7.43 -3.32
N GLU A 76 -4.78 -8.59 -3.87
CA GLU A 76 -4.21 -9.89 -3.49
C GLU A 76 -2.76 -10.07 -3.97
N TYR A 77 -2.39 -9.47 -5.11
CA TYR A 77 -1.03 -9.55 -5.62
C TYR A 77 -0.06 -8.68 -4.83
N LEU A 78 -0.51 -7.50 -4.37
CA LEU A 78 0.27 -6.65 -3.48
C LEU A 78 0.57 -7.37 -2.16
N TYR A 79 -0.45 -8.00 -1.57
CA TYR A 79 -0.29 -8.79 -0.35
C TYR A 79 0.76 -9.90 -0.51
N LYS A 80 0.59 -10.74 -1.54
CA LYS A 80 1.51 -11.85 -1.82
C LYS A 80 2.94 -11.37 -2.03
N PHE A 81 3.12 -10.23 -2.72
CA PHE A 81 4.43 -9.63 -2.88
C PHE A 81 5.00 -9.19 -1.53
N LEU A 82 4.30 -8.33 -0.77
CA LEU A 82 4.83 -7.75 0.46
C LEU A 82 5.20 -8.81 1.49
N VAL A 83 4.36 -9.82 1.71
CA VAL A 83 4.60 -10.88 2.69
C VAL A 83 5.62 -11.93 2.18
N GLY A 84 5.69 -12.12 0.87
CA GLY A 84 6.59 -13.11 0.26
C GLY A 84 7.97 -12.58 -0.11
N ASN A 85 8.18 -11.27 -0.14
CA ASN A 85 9.40 -10.68 -0.70
C ASN A 85 10.62 -10.91 0.20
N LYS A 86 11.54 -11.74 -0.28
CA LYS A 86 12.88 -11.99 0.31
C LYS A 86 14.01 -11.36 -0.50
N SER A 87 13.67 -10.56 -1.51
CA SER A 87 14.58 -9.88 -2.42
C SER A 87 14.42 -8.37 -2.27
N VAL A 88 15.01 -7.61 -3.19
CA VAL A 88 14.94 -6.15 -3.27
C VAL A 88 13.50 -5.63 -3.19
N GLY A 89 13.31 -4.45 -2.60
CA GLY A 89 12.02 -3.79 -2.43
C GLY A 89 11.45 -3.94 -1.02
N PRO A 90 10.24 -3.40 -0.78
CA PRO A 90 9.60 -3.43 0.53
C PRO A 90 9.14 -4.85 0.87
N TYR A 91 9.05 -5.14 2.16
CA TYR A 91 8.43 -6.35 2.68
C TYR A 91 7.63 -6.05 3.94
N ALA A 92 6.61 -6.86 4.21
CA ALA A 92 5.70 -6.70 5.33
C ALA A 92 5.42 -8.03 6.02
N VAL A 93 4.91 -7.94 7.24
CA VAL A 93 4.31 -9.07 7.96
C VAL A 93 2.86 -8.74 8.26
N GLU A 94 2.02 -9.77 8.33
CA GLU A 94 0.69 -9.61 8.91
C GLU A 94 0.81 -9.30 10.40
N THR A 95 -0.02 -8.39 10.88
CA THR A 95 -0.12 -8.05 12.30
C THR A 95 -1.57 -7.88 12.72
N GLU A 96 -1.80 -7.88 14.03
CA GLU A 96 -3.09 -7.50 14.60
C GLU A 96 -3.29 -5.99 14.48
N GLU A 97 -4.52 -5.51 14.63
CA GLU A 97 -4.84 -4.08 14.58
C GLU A 97 -3.98 -3.24 15.53
N ALA A 98 -3.70 -3.76 16.74
CA ALA A 98 -2.86 -3.11 17.75
C ALA A 98 -1.39 -2.95 17.32
N GLY A 99 -0.92 -3.74 16.34
CA GLY A 99 0.44 -3.65 15.80
C GLY A 99 0.55 -2.71 14.59
N ALA A 100 -0.56 -2.20 14.08
CA ALA A 100 -0.58 -1.33 12.91
C ALA A 100 0.01 0.05 13.19
N GLN A 101 0.75 0.59 12.24
CA GLN A 101 1.41 1.90 12.36
C GLN A 101 1.13 2.80 11.14
N PRO A 102 1.24 4.14 11.29
CA PRO A 102 1.25 5.04 10.15
C PRO A 102 2.28 4.64 9.09
N GLY A 103 1.84 4.60 7.83
CA GLY A 103 2.60 4.15 6.67
C GLY A 103 2.42 2.66 6.33
N ASP A 104 1.70 1.90 7.16
CA ASP A 104 1.28 0.52 6.87
C ASP A 104 0.04 0.49 5.97
N ILE A 105 -0.30 -0.71 5.49
CA ILE A 105 -1.49 -0.94 4.66
C ILE A 105 -2.50 -1.77 5.45
N VAL A 106 -3.77 -1.41 5.37
CA VAL A 106 -4.87 -2.30 5.75
C VAL A 106 -5.55 -2.75 4.48
N GLN A 107 -5.86 -4.03 4.35
CA GLN A 107 -6.67 -4.53 3.24
C GLN A 107 -8.03 -4.99 3.75
N LEU A 108 -9.08 -4.52 3.11
CA LEU A 108 -10.47 -4.79 3.49
C LEU A 108 -11.07 -5.82 2.55
N GLY A 109 -11.92 -6.69 3.10
CA GLY A 109 -12.53 -7.80 2.38
C GLY A 109 -13.89 -8.19 2.92
N ASN A 110 -14.51 -9.12 2.20
CA ASN A 110 -15.78 -9.76 2.53
C ASN A 110 -15.66 -11.29 2.40
N ALA A 111 -16.79 -12.00 2.33
CA ALA A 111 -16.82 -13.44 2.09
C ALA A 111 -16.05 -13.87 0.83
N ASP A 112 -16.11 -13.07 -0.25
CA ASP A 112 -15.56 -13.37 -1.57
C ASP A 112 -14.05 -13.07 -1.72
N GLY A 113 -13.49 -12.22 -0.87
CA GLY A 113 -12.06 -11.91 -0.86
C GLY A 113 -11.72 -10.48 -0.43
N PHE A 114 -10.44 -10.11 -0.51
CA PHE A 114 -10.00 -8.74 -0.27
C PHE A 114 -10.14 -7.88 -1.53
N TYR A 115 -10.71 -6.68 -1.38
CA TYR A 115 -11.07 -5.81 -2.50
C TYR A 115 -10.57 -4.37 -2.34
N HIS A 116 -10.02 -3.98 -1.19
CA HIS A 116 -9.55 -2.61 -0.95
C HIS A 116 -8.19 -2.58 -0.26
N SER A 117 -7.39 -1.53 -0.48
CA SER A 117 -6.07 -1.33 0.14
C SER A 117 -5.84 0.12 0.60
N PRO A 118 -6.52 0.62 1.66
CA PRO A 118 -6.17 1.91 2.25
C PRO A 118 -4.77 1.94 2.89
N VAL A 119 -4.17 3.13 2.89
CA VAL A 119 -2.92 3.43 3.61
C VAL A 119 -3.26 3.97 4.98
N ILE A 120 -2.69 3.40 6.04
CA ILE A 120 -2.86 3.91 7.41
C ILE A 120 -2.06 5.20 7.55
N VAL A 121 -2.72 6.30 7.87
CA VAL A 121 -2.08 7.63 7.98
C VAL A 121 -1.97 8.13 9.41
N TYR A 122 -2.82 7.63 10.31
CA TYR A 122 -2.77 7.97 11.73
C TYR A 122 -3.39 6.85 12.56
N VAL A 123 -2.84 6.62 13.75
CA VAL A 123 -3.33 5.65 14.73
C VAL A 123 -3.42 6.37 16.07
N SER A 124 -4.59 6.27 16.69
CA SER A 124 -4.86 6.72 18.05
C SER A 124 -5.21 5.50 18.91
N PRO A 125 -5.34 5.65 20.25
CA PRO A 125 -5.74 4.53 21.10
C PRO A 125 -7.09 3.90 20.76
N GLU A 126 -8.00 4.66 20.13
CA GLU A 126 -9.38 4.22 19.87
C GLU A 126 -9.69 4.03 18.37
N HIS A 127 -8.98 4.73 17.49
CA HIS A 127 -9.28 4.75 16.06
C HIS A 127 -8.02 4.70 15.18
N ILE A 128 -8.15 4.02 14.06
CA ILE A 128 -7.22 4.06 12.92
C ILE A 128 -7.82 4.96 11.83
N PHE A 129 -6.99 5.80 11.23
CA PHE A 129 -7.36 6.67 10.12
C PHE A 129 -6.57 6.32 8.89
N VAL A 130 -7.24 6.32 7.74
CA VAL A 130 -6.68 5.88 6.47
C VAL A 130 -6.79 6.96 5.39
N ALA A 131 -6.00 6.76 4.34
CA ALA A 131 -6.11 7.47 3.08
C ALA A 131 -6.29 6.47 1.92
N ALA A 132 -7.11 6.85 0.94
CA ALA A 132 -7.36 6.08 -0.27
C ALA A 132 -7.95 6.97 -1.37
N HIS A 133 -7.69 6.65 -2.63
CA HIS A 133 -8.41 7.30 -3.75
C HIS A 133 -9.89 6.91 -3.83
N THR A 134 -10.29 5.78 -3.23
CA THR A 134 -11.72 5.45 -3.13
C THR A 134 -12.41 6.51 -2.27
N TYR A 135 -13.29 7.29 -2.90
CA TYR A 135 -13.95 8.47 -2.34
C TYR A 135 -13.03 9.67 -2.05
N ASP A 136 -11.81 9.71 -2.59
CA ASP A 136 -10.82 10.75 -2.31
C ASP A 136 -10.70 11.03 -0.80
N ALA A 137 -10.27 10.02 -0.08
CA ALA A 137 -10.29 9.98 1.37
C ALA A 137 -8.89 10.29 1.95
N TYR A 138 -8.82 11.27 2.84
CA TYR A 138 -7.68 11.54 3.71
C TYR A 138 -8.14 11.70 5.15
N MET A 139 -7.43 11.08 6.12
CA MET A 139 -7.82 11.05 7.53
C MET A 139 -9.25 10.53 7.73
N ARG A 140 -9.65 9.53 6.94
CA ARG A 140 -10.96 8.89 7.09
C ARG A 140 -10.87 7.81 8.19
N PRO A 141 -11.77 7.79 9.18
CA PRO A 141 -11.81 6.70 10.16
C PRO A 141 -12.00 5.34 9.48
N LEU A 142 -11.21 4.34 9.88
CA LEU A 142 -11.29 2.98 9.35
C LEU A 142 -12.64 2.33 9.64
N ASP A 143 -13.19 2.59 10.83
CA ASP A 143 -14.51 2.11 11.28
C ASP A 143 -15.69 2.71 10.49
N SER A 144 -15.46 3.73 9.66
CA SER A 144 -16.46 4.27 8.72
C SER A 144 -16.60 3.44 7.44
N TYR A 145 -15.77 2.41 7.24
CA TYR A 145 -15.89 1.44 6.15
C TYR A 145 -16.73 0.24 6.59
N ILE A 146 -17.51 -0.31 5.67
CA ILE A 146 -18.25 -1.57 5.89
C ILE A 146 -17.42 -2.71 5.29
N TYR A 147 -16.91 -3.59 6.13
CA TYR A 147 -16.14 -4.77 5.74
C TYR A 147 -16.37 -5.92 6.72
N GLU A 148 -16.17 -7.17 6.26
CA GLU A 148 -16.27 -8.36 7.12
C GLU A 148 -14.90 -8.86 7.55
N LYS A 149 -13.85 -8.56 6.76
CA LYS A 149 -12.47 -8.97 7.01
C LYS A 149 -11.54 -7.77 6.86
N ALA A 150 -10.53 -7.72 7.72
CA ALA A 150 -9.39 -6.83 7.58
C ALA A 150 -8.10 -7.62 7.82
N ARG A 151 -7.06 -7.30 7.04
CA ARG A 151 -5.68 -7.73 7.33
C ARG A 151 -4.76 -6.51 7.37
N PHE A 152 -3.94 -6.42 8.40
CA PHE A 152 -3.00 -5.32 8.60
C PHE A 152 -1.62 -5.78 8.17
N LEU A 153 -1.01 -5.03 7.26
CA LEU A 153 0.30 -5.33 6.68
C LEU A 153 1.32 -4.33 7.22
N HIS A 154 2.05 -4.75 8.26
CA HIS A 154 3.11 -3.95 8.86
C HIS A 154 4.35 -3.99 7.99
N ILE A 155 4.68 -2.88 7.34
CA ILE A 155 5.85 -2.80 6.46
C ILE A 155 7.11 -2.75 7.32
N GLN A 156 7.85 -3.85 7.40
CA GLN A 156 8.99 -3.96 8.30
C GLN A 156 10.22 -3.19 7.79
N GLY A 157 10.44 -3.21 6.48
CA GLY A 157 11.64 -2.65 5.91
C GLY A 157 11.70 -2.72 4.40
N VAL A 158 12.89 -2.43 3.87
CA VAL A 158 13.20 -2.39 2.45
C VAL A 158 14.55 -3.02 2.22
N HIS A 159 14.61 -3.98 1.32
CA HIS A 159 15.87 -4.53 0.84
C HIS A 159 16.38 -3.77 -0.39
N SER A 160 17.69 -3.53 -0.47
CA SER A 160 18.38 -2.87 -1.58
C SER A 160 19.73 -3.56 -1.86
N TRP A 161 20.35 -3.27 -3.02
CA TRP A 161 21.58 -3.94 -3.49
C TRP A 161 22.88 -3.46 -2.83
#